data_AF-A0A9P4KHN8-F1
#
_entry.id   AF-A0A9P4KHN8-F1
#
_cell.length_a   1.000
_cell.length_b   1.000
_cell.length_c   1.000
_cell.angle_alpha   90.00
_cell.angle_beta   90.00
_cell.angle_gamma   90.00
#
_symmetry.space_group_name_H-M   'P 1'
#
loop_
_entity.id
_entity.type
_entity.pdbx_description
1 polymer ?
#
loop_
_entity_poly.entity_id
_entity_poly.type
_entity_poly.pdbx_seq_one_letter_code
_entity_poly.pdbx_strand_id
1 'polypeptide(L)'
;MGENVKYYNVEDFNIWRRKQGRNLKSPPRANFLAAANHVKNLLDGKSINWAAFGGLAILCLGSHREMPDIHIVYDAQDFPKIQKRLELDRRVRLPRGMNSLFPAKVLVSTGPQYKDKCTENADIEVDLIPPGFYGAPPNETLRKNQVLLRLNLDGKISNFKGLSILYLVKTALQFCKSQDLAWDPKRDIKFLCLSNHRRTSANALSPCWVRNLPRHRDPLHPHREHFPGPQPK
;
A
#
# COMPACT_ATOMS: atom_id res chain seq x y z
N MET A 1 29.23 -29.40 8.47
CA MET A 1 29.40 -28.24 7.56
C MET A 1 28.01 -27.68 7.31
N GLY A 2 27.66 -26.56 7.95
CA GLY A 2 26.30 -26.01 7.89
C GLY A 2 26.11 -25.18 6.64
N GLU A 3 25.21 -25.58 5.74
CA GLU A 3 24.74 -24.70 4.68
C GLU A 3 24.23 -23.41 5.32
N ASN A 4 24.68 -22.27 4.79
CA ASN A 4 24.30 -20.97 5.30
C ASN A 4 22.85 -20.68 4.90
N VAL A 5 21.88 -21.22 5.66
CA VAL A 5 20.41 -21.12 5.46
C VAL A 5 19.95 -19.68 5.23
N LYS A 6 20.78 -18.71 5.64
CA LYS A 6 20.58 -17.27 5.46
C LYS A 6 20.60 -16.80 4.01
N TYR A 7 21.42 -17.40 3.15
CA TYR A 7 21.56 -17.00 1.76
C TYR A 7 21.08 -18.09 0.81
N TYR A 8 20.29 -17.73 -0.18
CA TYR A 8 19.79 -18.65 -1.19
C TYR A 8 20.33 -18.31 -2.58
N ASN A 9 20.42 -19.34 -3.44
CA ASN A 9 20.77 -19.18 -4.84
C ASN A 9 19.51 -18.81 -5.64
N VAL A 10 19.58 -17.70 -6.36
CA VAL A 10 18.46 -17.16 -7.14
C VAL A 10 18.08 -18.10 -8.29
N GLU A 11 19.05 -18.75 -8.93
CA GLU A 11 18.78 -19.66 -10.04
C GLU A 11 18.04 -20.91 -9.54
N ASP A 12 18.51 -21.51 -8.45
CA ASP A 12 17.85 -22.66 -7.82
C ASP A 12 16.41 -22.31 -7.39
N PHE A 13 16.22 -21.11 -6.83
CA PHE A 13 14.90 -20.60 -6.47
C PHE A 13 13.99 -20.42 -7.68
N ASN A 14 14.50 -19.84 -8.76
CA ASN A 14 13.75 -19.64 -10.01
C ASN A 14 13.38 -20.99 -10.65
N ILE A 15 14.30 -21.97 -10.65
CA ILE A 15 14.04 -23.32 -11.13
C ILE A 15 12.94 -23.98 -10.29
N TRP A 16 13.04 -23.92 -8.96
CA TRP A 16 12.01 -24.44 -8.06
C TRP A 16 10.65 -23.77 -8.33
N ARG A 17 10.61 -22.44 -8.44
CA ARG A 17 9.40 -21.67 -8.71
C ARG A 17 8.77 -22.04 -10.06
N ARG A 18 9.57 -22.16 -11.12
CA ARG A 18 9.09 -22.61 -12.44
C ARG A 18 8.51 -24.03 -12.38
N LYS A 19 9.13 -24.93 -11.61
CA LYS A 19 8.59 -26.29 -11.38
C LYS A 19 7.24 -26.29 -10.65
N GLN A 20 6.98 -25.31 -9.77
CA GLN A 20 5.65 -25.14 -9.15
C GLN A 20 4.58 -24.72 -10.18
N GLY A 21 4.96 -24.02 -11.25
CA GLY A 21 4.07 -23.68 -12.36
C GLY A 21 2.76 -23.03 -11.91
N ARG A 22 1.62 -23.57 -12.36
CA ARG A 22 0.26 -23.10 -11.98
C ARG A 22 -0.16 -23.46 -10.55
N ASN A 23 0.62 -24.29 -9.85
CA ASN A 23 0.36 -24.67 -8.46
C ASN A 23 0.97 -23.69 -7.46
N LEU A 24 1.73 -22.69 -7.93
CA LEU A 24 2.20 -21.60 -7.09
C LEU A 24 1.01 -20.75 -6.63
N LYS A 25 0.42 -21.15 -5.51
CA LYS A 25 -0.67 -20.42 -4.87
C LYS A 25 -0.11 -19.14 -4.25
N SER A 26 -0.87 -18.05 -4.40
CA SER A 26 -0.65 -16.85 -3.60
C SER A 26 -0.56 -17.24 -2.11
N PRO A 27 0.36 -16.65 -1.34
CA PRO A 27 0.50 -16.99 0.06
C PRO A 27 -0.79 -16.69 0.84
N PRO A 28 -1.08 -17.43 1.92
CA PRO A 28 -2.20 -17.11 2.77
C PRO A 28 -2.14 -15.65 3.24
N ARG A 29 -3.28 -14.98 3.23
CA ARG A 29 -3.39 -13.56 3.58
C ARG A 29 -2.80 -13.25 4.97
N ALA A 30 -2.99 -14.15 5.93
CA ALA A 30 -2.43 -14.00 7.27
C ALA A 30 -0.89 -13.94 7.25
N ASN A 31 -0.25 -14.84 6.50
CA ASN A 31 1.20 -14.89 6.31
C ASN A 31 1.71 -13.65 5.57
N PHE A 32 1.03 -13.24 4.49
CA PHE A 32 1.35 -12.01 3.77
C PHE A 32 1.34 -10.79 4.72
N LEU A 33 0.31 -10.66 5.56
CA LEU A 33 0.20 -9.56 6.51
C LEU A 33 1.23 -9.64 7.63
N ALA A 34 1.58 -10.85 8.09
CA ALA A 34 2.66 -11.05 9.06
C ALA A 34 3.99 -10.57 8.49
N ALA A 35 4.33 -10.96 7.25
CA ALA A 35 5.52 -10.48 6.55
C ALA A 35 5.49 -8.96 6.34
N ALA A 36 4.36 -8.39 5.90
CA ALA A 36 4.24 -6.95 5.71
C ALA A 36 4.48 -6.16 7.01
N ASN A 37 3.90 -6.61 8.13
CA ASN A 37 4.13 -6.00 9.43
C ASN A 37 5.57 -6.19 9.91
N HIS A 38 6.19 -7.36 9.63
CA HIS A 38 7.58 -7.62 9.97
C HIS A 38 8.55 -6.70 9.21
N VAL A 39 8.40 -6.62 7.88
CA VAL A 39 9.17 -5.71 7.01
C VAL A 39 8.99 -4.26 7.46
N LYS A 40 7.74 -3.86 7.75
CA LYS A 40 7.44 -2.55 8.30
C LYS A 40 8.25 -2.31 9.58
N ASN A 41 8.22 -3.21 10.56
CA ASN A 41 8.95 -3.04 11.82
C ASN A 41 10.48 -3.03 11.61
N LEU A 42 10.98 -3.80 10.64
CA LEU A 42 12.39 -3.86 10.29
C LEU A 42 12.88 -2.55 9.66
N LEU A 43 12.03 -1.88 8.88
CA LEU A 43 12.37 -0.65 8.14
C LEU A 43 11.89 0.63 8.82
N ASP A 44 10.88 0.56 9.69
CA ASP A 44 10.37 1.70 10.44
C ASP A 44 11.37 2.10 11.53
N GLY A 45 12.09 3.17 11.21
CA GLY A 45 12.95 3.92 12.10
C GLY A 45 13.22 5.29 11.46
N LYS A 46 13.78 6.23 12.22
CA LYS A 46 14.08 7.59 11.70
C LYS A 46 15.11 7.61 10.56
N SER A 47 15.77 6.48 10.28
CA SER A 47 16.97 6.41 9.44
C SER A 47 16.81 5.69 8.11
N ILE A 48 15.62 5.16 7.76
CA ILE A 48 15.38 4.46 6.49
C ILE A 48 14.15 5.07 5.80
N ASN A 49 14.38 5.61 4.60
CA ASN A 49 13.31 6.10 3.75
C ASN A 49 12.83 4.98 2.83
N TRP A 50 11.58 4.54 3.02
CA TRP A 50 10.98 3.44 2.28
C TRP A 50 9.48 3.63 2.09
N ALA A 51 8.91 3.00 1.06
CA ALA A 51 7.47 2.98 0.82
C ALA A 51 7.02 1.68 0.14
N ALA A 52 5.86 1.18 0.54
CA ALA A 52 5.18 0.08 -0.13
C ALA A 52 4.48 0.54 -1.41
N PHE A 53 4.43 -0.36 -2.39
CA PHE A 53 3.60 -0.21 -3.58
C PHE A 53 3.05 -1.57 -4.02
N GLY A 54 2.40 -1.63 -5.18
CA GLY A 54 1.80 -2.87 -5.69
C GLY A 54 0.74 -3.44 -4.74
N GLY A 55 0.79 -4.76 -4.51
CA GLY A 55 -0.25 -5.51 -3.80
C GLY A 55 -0.55 -4.98 -2.40
N LEU A 56 0.46 -4.71 -1.57
CA LEU A 56 0.26 -4.21 -0.21
C LEU A 56 -0.41 -2.82 -0.21
N ALA A 57 0.02 -1.93 -1.11
CA ALA A 57 -0.58 -0.61 -1.21
C ALA A 57 -2.04 -0.68 -1.65
N ILE A 58 -2.32 -1.50 -2.67
CA ILE A 58 -3.66 -1.70 -3.23
C ILE A 58 -4.60 -2.37 -2.22
N LEU A 59 -4.09 -3.29 -1.39
CA LEU A 59 -4.81 -3.85 -0.26
C LEU A 59 -5.23 -2.77 0.74
N CYS A 60 -4.31 -1.88 1.12
CA CYS A 60 -4.61 -0.77 2.04
C CYS A 60 -5.63 0.22 1.45
N LEU A 61 -5.79 0.26 0.13
CA LEU A 61 -6.80 1.06 -0.55
C LEU A 61 -8.17 0.36 -0.61
N GLY A 62 -8.30 -0.87 -0.10
CA GLY A 62 -9.56 -1.63 -0.03
C GLY A 62 -9.74 -2.68 -1.11
N SER A 63 -8.68 -3.08 -1.82
CA SER A 63 -8.78 -4.18 -2.77
C SER A 63 -8.86 -5.54 -2.07
N HIS A 64 -9.54 -6.49 -2.72
CA HIS A 64 -9.66 -7.89 -2.28
C HIS A 64 -8.88 -8.86 -3.17
N ARG A 65 -8.01 -8.35 -4.06
CA ARG A 65 -7.22 -9.23 -4.94
C ARG A 65 -6.22 -10.06 -4.14
N GLU A 66 -5.76 -11.15 -4.73
CA GLU A 66 -4.62 -11.90 -4.21
C GLU A 66 -3.33 -11.09 -4.32
N MET A 67 -2.43 -11.26 -3.36
CA MET A 67 -1.12 -10.60 -3.31
C MET A 67 -0.01 -11.64 -3.23
N PRO A 68 0.69 -11.94 -4.34
CA PRO A 68 1.74 -12.95 -4.36
C PRO A 68 3.00 -12.51 -3.61
N ASP A 69 3.26 -11.21 -3.58
CA ASP A 69 4.52 -10.62 -3.11
C ASP A 69 4.33 -9.19 -2.56
N ILE A 70 5.31 -8.74 -1.78
CA ILE A 70 5.35 -7.41 -1.19
C ILE A 70 6.39 -6.57 -1.94
N HIS A 71 5.95 -5.48 -2.56
CA HIS A 71 6.84 -4.56 -3.25
C HIS A 71 7.14 -3.34 -2.38
N ILE A 72 8.43 -3.06 -2.18
CA ILE A 72 8.88 -1.83 -1.52
C ILE A 72 9.94 -1.11 -2.35
N VAL A 73 9.91 0.21 -2.30
CA VAL A 73 10.98 1.08 -2.80
C VAL A 73 11.68 1.73 -1.62
N TYR A 74 12.98 1.99 -1.76
CA TYR A 74 13.82 2.61 -0.74
C TYR A 74 14.74 3.67 -1.35
N ASP A 75 15.31 4.55 -0.52
CA ASP A 75 16.39 5.46 -0.98
C ASP A 75 17.72 4.71 -1.12
N ALA A 76 18.41 4.88 -2.25
CA ALA A 76 19.65 4.15 -2.54
C ALA A 76 20.73 4.29 -1.44
N GLN A 77 20.83 5.46 -0.81
CA GLN A 77 21.75 5.74 0.30
C GLN A 77 21.48 4.90 1.56
N ASP A 78 20.24 4.41 1.73
CA ASP A 78 19.85 3.60 2.88
C ASP A 78 20.06 2.10 2.63
N PHE A 79 20.45 1.68 1.42
CA PHE A 79 20.68 0.28 1.09
C PHE A 79 21.65 -0.44 2.04
N PRO A 80 22.84 0.11 2.39
CA PRO A 80 23.74 -0.56 3.33
C PRO A 80 23.10 -0.82 4.70
N LYS A 81 22.26 0.10 5.18
CA LYS A 81 21.53 -0.06 6.45
C LYS A 81 20.44 -1.12 6.33
N ILE A 82 19.70 -1.11 5.20
CA ILE A 82 18.67 -2.11 4.91
C ILE A 82 19.31 -3.50 4.85
N GLN A 83 20.37 -3.66 4.07
CA GLN A 83 21.11 -4.91 3.96
C GLN A 83 21.57 -5.41 5.34
N LYS A 84 22.21 -4.56 6.14
CA LYS A 84 22.66 -4.93 7.49
C LYS A 84 21.50 -5.39 8.39
N ARG A 85 20.35 -4.70 8.36
CA ARG A 85 19.17 -5.11 9.16
C ARG A 85 18.62 -6.44 8.68
N LEU A 86 18.53 -6.64 7.37
CA LEU A 86 18.07 -7.89 6.78
C LEU A 86 19.03 -9.04 7.12
N GLU A 87 20.35 -8.82 7.11
CA GLU A 87 21.36 -9.84 7.46
C GLU A 87 21.25 -10.29 8.92
N LEU A 88 20.96 -9.37 9.84
CA LEU A 88 20.79 -9.69 11.26
C LEU A 88 19.45 -10.38 11.59
N ASP A 89 18.46 -10.25 10.72
CA ASP A 89 17.12 -10.79 10.97
C ASP A 89 17.04 -12.31 10.75
N ARG A 90 16.61 -13.07 11.75
CA ARG A 90 16.58 -14.55 11.64
C ARG A 90 15.47 -15.10 10.74
N ARG A 91 14.47 -14.31 10.38
CA ARG A 91 13.35 -14.69 9.51
C ARG A 91 13.63 -14.42 8.04
N VAL A 92 14.64 -13.60 7.74
CA VAL A 92 14.92 -13.16 6.37
C VAL A 92 15.97 -14.07 5.73
N ARG A 93 15.70 -14.54 4.51
CA ARG A 93 16.69 -15.15 3.62
C ARG A 93 17.00 -14.22 2.46
N LEU A 94 18.29 -14.05 2.17
CA LEU A 94 18.81 -13.09 1.20
C LEU A 94 19.29 -13.79 -0.06
N PRO A 95 19.13 -13.18 -1.24
CA PRO A 95 19.74 -13.70 -2.46
C PRO A 95 21.25 -13.46 -2.41
N ARG A 96 22.04 -14.41 -2.90
CA ARG A 96 23.50 -14.20 -3.08
C ARG A 96 23.74 -13.06 -4.07
N GLY A 97 24.68 -12.15 -3.74
CA GLY A 97 25.08 -11.04 -4.62
C GLY A 97 24.12 -9.85 -4.64
N MET A 98 23.24 -9.72 -3.64
CA MET A 98 22.35 -8.57 -3.48
C MET A 98 23.13 -7.24 -3.50
N ASN A 99 22.65 -6.26 -4.25
CA ASN A 99 23.25 -4.93 -4.36
C ASN A 99 22.18 -3.86 -4.60
N SER A 100 22.55 -2.59 -4.51
CA SER A 100 21.63 -1.45 -4.60
C SER A 100 21.20 -1.09 -6.03
N LEU A 101 21.85 -1.64 -7.05
CA LEU A 101 21.65 -1.25 -8.45
C LEU A 101 20.52 -2.03 -9.12
N PHE A 102 20.17 -3.20 -8.59
CA PHE A 102 19.17 -4.08 -9.18
C PHE A 102 18.09 -4.47 -8.16
N PRO A 103 16.84 -4.66 -8.61
CA PRO A 103 15.81 -5.30 -7.81
C PRO A 103 16.29 -6.60 -7.17
N ALA A 104 16.00 -6.78 -5.89
CA ALA A 104 16.34 -7.99 -5.15
C ALA A 104 15.11 -8.57 -4.48
N LYS A 105 14.94 -9.88 -4.61
CA LYS A 105 13.90 -10.63 -3.89
C LYS A 105 14.48 -11.14 -2.59
N VAL A 106 13.83 -10.86 -1.47
CA VAL A 106 14.16 -11.47 -0.18
C VAL A 106 12.97 -12.29 0.29
N LEU A 107 13.23 -13.35 1.05
CA LEU A 107 12.19 -14.23 1.57
C LEU A 107 12.03 -13.97 3.06
N VAL A 108 10.80 -13.71 3.50
CA VAL A 108 10.46 -13.52 4.91
C VAL A 108 9.67 -14.72 5.38
N SER A 109 10.26 -15.52 6.26
CA SER A 109 9.61 -16.66 6.88
C SER A 109 8.58 -16.18 7.91
N THR A 110 7.36 -16.70 7.81
CA THR A 110 6.20 -16.38 8.65
C THR A 110 5.56 -17.65 9.16
N GLY A 111 4.82 -17.58 10.25
CA GLY A 111 4.03 -18.72 10.75
C GLY A 111 3.98 -18.87 12.27
N PRO A 112 3.34 -19.94 12.77
CA PRO A 112 3.26 -20.24 14.20
C PRO A 112 4.63 -20.30 14.90
N GLN A 113 5.68 -20.76 14.21
CA GLN A 113 7.04 -20.83 14.75
C GLN A 113 7.60 -19.46 15.17
N TYR A 114 7.05 -18.40 14.58
CA TYR A 114 7.41 -17.01 14.81
C TYR A 114 6.39 -16.25 15.67
N LYS A 115 5.41 -16.96 16.23
CA LYS A 115 4.27 -16.41 16.99
C LYS A 115 3.40 -15.47 16.17
N ASP A 116 3.39 -15.65 14.85
CA ASP A 116 2.48 -14.91 13.97
C ASP A 116 1.08 -15.53 14.06
N LYS A 117 0.02 -14.74 13.79
CA LYS A 117 -1.37 -15.21 13.76
C LYS A 117 -1.69 -15.92 12.43
N CYS A 118 -0.88 -16.91 12.08
CA CYS A 118 -0.96 -17.69 10.84
C CYS A 118 -1.31 -19.13 11.18
N THR A 119 -1.96 -19.85 10.27
CA THR A 119 -2.27 -21.28 10.44
C THR A 119 -1.13 -22.19 10.02
N GLU A 120 -0.25 -21.72 9.13
CA GLU A 120 0.85 -22.48 8.57
C GLU A 120 2.13 -21.64 8.47
N ASN A 121 3.27 -22.32 8.35
CA ASN A 121 4.54 -21.67 8.05
C ASN A 121 4.65 -21.43 6.54
N ALA A 122 5.03 -20.22 6.14
CA ALA A 122 5.22 -19.88 4.73
C ALA A 122 6.32 -18.82 4.58
N ASP A 123 7.01 -18.86 3.44
CA ASP A 123 7.94 -17.82 3.02
C ASP A 123 7.23 -16.85 2.09
N ILE A 124 7.32 -15.55 2.41
CA ILE A 124 6.72 -14.48 1.63
C ILE A 124 7.81 -13.74 0.86
N GLU A 125 7.60 -13.58 -0.46
CA GLU A 125 8.47 -12.78 -1.32
C GLU A 125 8.32 -11.30 -0.99
N VAL A 126 9.45 -10.63 -0.80
CA VAL A 126 9.54 -9.18 -0.65
C VAL A 126 10.53 -8.65 -1.69
N ASP A 127 10.02 -7.88 -2.65
CA ASP A 127 10.79 -7.23 -3.68
C ASP A 127 11.31 -5.88 -3.17
N LEU A 128 12.64 -5.81 -3.00
CA LEU A 128 13.38 -4.58 -2.75
C LEU A 128 13.69 -3.92 -4.09
N ILE A 129 13.03 -2.80 -4.36
CA ILE A 129 13.13 -2.10 -5.65
C ILE A 129 13.95 -0.82 -5.48
N PRO A 130 15.08 -0.67 -6.19
CA PRO A 130 15.83 0.56 -6.18
C PRO A 130 15.01 1.75 -6.72
N PRO A 131 15.37 2.99 -6.36
CA PRO A 131 14.74 4.18 -6.92
C PRO A 131 14.80 4.20 -8.45
N GLY A 132 13.74 4.69 -9.09
CA GLY A 132 13.65 4.78 -10.55
C GLY A 132 13.33 3.46 -11.29
N PHE A 133 13.48 2.30 -10.65
CA PHE A 133 13.12 1.01 -11.24
C PHE A 133 11.62 0.80 -11.29
N TYR A 134 11.14 0.12 -12.34
CA TYR A 134 9.71 -0.15 -12.58
C TYR A 134 8.82 1.09 -12.45
N GLY A 135 9.34 2.29 -12.76
CA GLY A 135 8.57 3.53 -12.64
C GLY A 135 8.39 4.05 -11.21
N ALA A 136 9.09 3.46 -10.24
CA ALA A 136 9.17 3.96 -8.87
C ALA A 136 9.82 5.36 -8.84
N PRO A 137 9.57 6.16 -7.79
CA PRO A 137 10.17 7.49 -7.66
C PRO A 137 11.70 7.43 -7.64
N PRO A 138 12.40 8.37 -8.31
CA PRO A 138 13.79 8.67 -8.03
C PRO A 138 14.01 9.12 -6.58
N ASN A 139 15.24 9.00 -6.06
CA ASN A 139 15.62 9.34 -4.68
C ASN A 139 15.10 10.72 -4.24
N GLU A 140 15.26 11.73 -5.09
CA GLU A 140 14.95 13.14 -4.80
C GLU A 140 13.45 13.37 -4.58
N THR A 141 12.62 12.46 -5.08
CA THR A 141 11.16 12.59 -5.09
C THR A 141 10.46 11.54 -4.24
N LEU A 142 11.15 10.49 -3.77
CA LEU A 142 10.55 9.40 -3.01
C LEU A 142 9.82 9.94 -1.78
N ARG A 143 10.50 10.70 -0.92
CA ARG A 143 9.92 11.24 0.32
C ARG A 143 8.69 12.13 0.07
N LYS A 144 8.71 12.94 -1.00
CA LYS A 144 7.60 13.83 -1.37
C LYS A 144 6.38 13.07 -1.90
N ASN A 145 6.58 11.83 -2.35
CA ASN A 145 5.53 10.97 -2.92
C ASN A 145 5.12 9.84 -1.97
N GLN A 146 5.47 9.95 -0.69
CA GLN A 146 4.98 9.05 0.34
C GLN A 146 3.64 9.52 0.87
N VAL A 147 2.74 8.57 1.06
CA VAL A 147 1.44 8.75 1.71
C VAL A 147 1.29 7.72 2.82
N LEU A 148 0.51 8.07 3.85
CA LEU A 148 0.14 7.12 4.89
C LEU A 148 -1.04 6.28 4.39
N LEU A 149 -0.82 4.99 4.19
CA LEU A 149 -1.85 4.03 3.85
C LEU A 149 -2.37 3.36 5.13
N ARG A 150 -3.69 3.28 5.25
CA ARG A 150 -4.36 2.68 6.41
C ARG A 150 -5.01 1.37 6.00
N LEU A 151 -4.66 0.30 6.69
CA LEU A 151 -5.29 -1.00 6.54
C LEU A 151 -6.13 -1.27 7.79
N ASN A 152 -7.44 -1.48 7.62
CA ASN A 152 -8.32 -1.90 8.70
C ASN A 152 -8.72 -3.35 8.44
N LEU A 153 -8.32 -4.25 9.34
CA LEU A 153 -8.69 -5.66 9.29
C LEU A 153 -9.14 -6.11 10.67
N ASP A 154 -10.35 -6.65 10.75
CA ASP A 154 -10.96 -7.19 11.97
C ASP A 154 -10.90 -6.19 13.15
N GLY A 155 -11.14 -4.90 12.85
CA GLY A 155 -11.10 -3.81 13.82
C GLY A 155 -9.69 -3.35 14.21
N LYS A 156 -8.63 -3.99 13.72
CA LYS A 156 -7.25 -3.59 13.93
C LYS A 156 -6.76 -2.68 12.80
N ILE A 157 -6.34 -1.47 13.17
CA ILE A 157 -5.77 -0.50 12.24
C ILE A 157 -4.25 -0.65 12.19
N SER A 158 -3.71 -0.90 11.00
CA SER A 158 -2.29 -0.88 10.68
C SER A 158 -1.99 0.22 9.67
N ASN A 159 -0.96 1.00 9.94
CA ASN A 159 -0.49 2.06 9.02
C ASN A 159 0.76 1.62 8.28
N PHE A 160 0.86 1.93 6.99
CA PHE A 160 2.03 1.67 6.15
C PHE A 160 2.43 2.95 5.41
N LYS A 161 3.73 3.18 5.22
CA LYS A 161 4.21 4.16 4.23
C LYS A 161 3.98 3.57 2.86
N GLY A 162 3.28 4.28 1.98
CA GLY A 162 3.05 3.83 0.61
C GLY A 162 3.31 4.94 -0.40
N LEU A 163 3.30 4.60 -1.69
CA LEU A 163 3.44 5.59 -2.76
C LEU A 163 2.11 6.31 -3.04
N SER A 164 2.22 7.55 -3.53
CA SER A 164 1.10 8.33 -4.04
C SER A 164 0.40 7.60 -5.19
N ILE A 165 -0.88 7.88 -5.40
CA ILE A 165 -1.69 7.23 -6.46
C ILE A 165 -1.03 7.37 -7.84
N LEU A 166 -0.43 8.51 -8.13
CA LEU A 166 0.32 8.75 -9.38
C LEU A 166 1.41 7.69 -9.58
N TYR A 167 2.22 7.43 -8.56
CA TYR A 167 3.29 6.45 -8.62
C TYR A 167 2.79 5.00 -8.55
N LEU A 168 1.66 4.74 -7.89
CA LEU A 168 1.00 3.43 -7.96
C LEU A 168 0.54 3.11 -9.39
N VAL A 169 -0.05 4.09 -10.10
CA VAL A 169 -0.44 3.91 -11.51
C VAL A 169 0.79 3.77 -12.41
N LYS A 170 1.81 4.62 -12.21
CA LYS A 170 3.06 4.58 -12.99
C LYS A 170 3.77 3.24 -12.87
N THR A 171 3.85 2.69 -11.65
CA THR A 171 4.47 1.37 -11.42
C THR A 171 3.64 0.24 -12.03
N ALA A 172 2.31 0.26 -11.87
CA ALA A 172 1.43 -0.72 -12.52
C ALA A 172 1.54 -0.69 -14.06
N LEU A 173 1.68 0.50 -14.67
CA LEU A 173 1.90 0.63 -16.11
C LEU A 173 3.22 0.01 -16.58
N GLN A 174 4.30 0.09 -15.79
CA GLN A 174 5.55 -0.58 -16.14
C GLN A 174 5.41 -2.09 -16.02
N PHE A 175 4.67 -2.58 -15.01
CA PHE A 175 4.39 -4.00 -14.86
C PHE A 175 3.55 -4.58 -16.00
N CYS A 176 2.73 -3.79 -16.69
CA CYS A 176 2.04 -4.25 -17.91
C CYS A 176 3.00 -4.73 -19.02
N LYS A 177 4.28 -4.37 -18.97
CA LYS A 177 5.31 -4.82 -19.93
C LYS A 177 5.96 -6.15 -19.53
N SER A 178 5.67 -6.66 -18.33
CA SER A 178 6.23 -7.91 -17.81
C SER A 178 5.37 -9.10 -18.23
N GLN A 179 6.00 -10.18 -18.67
CA GLN A 179 5.29 -11.36 -19.19
C GLN A 179 4.93 -12.40 -18.11
N ASP A 180 5.64 -12.38 -16.98
CA ASP A 180 5.59 -13.47 -15.97
C ASP A 180 5.00 -13.04 -14.61
N LEU A 181 3.98 -12.18 -14.63
CA LEU A 181 3.31 -11.74 -13.40
C LEU A 181 2.20 -12.72 -12.99
N ALA A 182 2.13 -13.01 -11.69
CA ALA A 182 1.06 -13.82 -11.11
C ALA A 182 -0.28 -13.06 -10.99
N TRP A 183 -0.31 -11.76 -11.33
CA TRP A 183 -1.50 -10.92 -11.32
C TRP A 183 -1.56 -10.04 -12.57
N ASP A 184 -2.73 -9.50 -12.88
CA ASP A 184 -2.95 -8.59 -14.00
C ASP A 184 -2.85 -7.11 -13.57
N PRO A 185 -1.79 -6.38 -13.96
CA PRO A 185 -1.62 -4.97 -13.58
C PRO A 185 -2.70 -4.04 -14.17
N LYS A 186 -3.40 -4.44 -15.24
CA LYS A 186 -4.50 -3.64 -15.81
C LYS A 186 -5.68 -3.53 -14.85
N ARG A 187 -5.92 -4.58 -14.05
CA ARG A 187 -6.95 -4.57 -12.99
C ARG A 187 -6.57 -3.59 -11.89
N ASP A 188 -5.30 -3.53 -11.52
CA ASP A 188 -4.76 -2.58 -10.55
C ASP A 188 -4.92 -1.13 -11.03
N ILE A 189 -4.60 -0.85 -12.30
CA ILE A 189 -4.81 0.48 -12.91
C ILE A 189 -6.28 0.88 -12.84
N LYS A 190 -7.20 -0.02 -13.27
CA LYS A 190 -8.64 0.24 -13.21
C LYS A 190 -9.10 0.54 -11.78
N PHE A 191 -8.65 -0.25 -10.81
CA PHE A 191 -8.98 -0.05 -9.39
C PHE A 191 -8.46 1.31 -8.89
N LEU A 192 -7.20 1.65 -9.19
CA LEU A 192 -6.59 2.90 -8.77
C LEU A 192 -7.34 4.12 -9.34
N CYS A 193 -7.70 4.11 -10.62
CA CYS A 193 -8.50 5.17 -11.23
C CYS A 193 -9.87 5.35 -10.55
N LEU A 194 -10.57 4.25 -10.27
CA LEU A 194 -11.87 4.29 -9.59
C LEU A 194 -11.76 4.75 -8.13
N SER A 195 -10.72 4.32 -7.42
CA SER A 195 -10.47 4.70 -6.03
C SER A 195 -10.13 6.19 -5.89
N ASN A 196 -9.36 6.73 -6.84
CA ASN A 196 -9.02 8.14 -6.87
C ASN A 196 -10.26 9.00 -7.13
N HIS A 197 -11.12 8.57 -8.06
CA HIS A 197 -12.37 9.27 -8.34
C HIS A 197 -13.28 9.32 -7.10
N ARG A 198 -13.41 8.22 -6.35
CA ARG A 198 -14.20 8.24 -5.10
C ARG A 198 -13.62 9.14 -4.02
N ARG A 199 -12.29 9.27 -3.93
CA ARG A 199 -11.64 10.18 -2.97
C ARG A 199 -11.80 11.64 -3.38
N THR A 200 -11.67 11.96 -4.66
CA THR A 200 -11.93 13.32 -5.16
C THR A 200 -13.41 13.68 -5.02
N SER A 201 -14.32 12.75 -5.28
CA SER A 201 -15.77 12.98 -5.13
C SER A 201 -16.19 13.06 -3.66
N ALA A 202 -15.60 12.27 -2.76
CA ALA A 202 -15.82 12.41 -1.32
C ALA A 202 -15.28 13.73 -0.77
N ASN A 203 -14.14 14.22 -1.26
CA ASN A 203 -13.60 15.53 -0.91
C ASN A 203 -14.39 16.69 -1.57
N ALA A 204 -15.00 16.47 -2.73
CA ALA A 204 -15.92 17.40 -3.38
C ALA A 204 -17.32 17.41 -2.74
N LEU A 205 -17.63 16.41 -1.91
CA LEU A 205 -18.85 16.31 -1.10
C LEU A 205 -18.66 16.81 0.34
N SER A 206 -17.59 17.59 0.63
CA SER A 206 -17.62 18.54 1.75
C SER A 206 -18.51 19.72 1.36
N PRO A 207 -19.70 19.91 1.96
CA PRO A 207 -20.63 20.93 1.53
C PRO A 207 -20.22 22.28 2.12
N CYS A 208 -19.36 23.01 1.42
CA CYS A 208 -19.22 24.46 1.61
C CYS A 208 -20.16 25.28 0.71
N TRP A 209 -21.15 24.65 0.07
CA TRP A 209 -22.17 25.33 -0.72
C TRP A 209 -23.59 25.04 -0.22
N VAL A 210 -23.82 25.26 1.08
CA VAL A 210 -25.15 25.64 1.59
C VAL A 210 -24.95 26.70 2.67
N ARG A 211 -24.67 27.94 2.25
CA ARG A 211 -24.88 29.17 3.02
C ARG A 211 -24.55 30.36 2.14
N ASN A 212 -25.52 30.76 1.32
CA ASN A 212 -25.86 32.15 0.99
C ASN A 212 -27.01 32.13 -0.03
N LEU A 213 -28.16 31.62 0.43
CA LEU A 213 -29.44 32.15 -0.03
C LEU A 213 -29.86 33.19 1.01
N PRO A 214 -30.15 34.44 0.63
CA PRO A 214 -30.69 35.41 1.57
C PRO A 214 -32.00 34.85 2.13
N ARG A 215 -32.05 34.66 3.45
CA ARG A 215 -33.31 34.48 4.16
C ARG A 215 -34.07 35.80 4.04
N HIS A 216 -34.98 35.92 3.10
CA HIS A 216 -36.10 36.84 3.24
C HIS A 216 -36.89 36.36 4.46
N ARG A 217 -36.84 37.13 5.54
CA ARG A 217 -37.72 36.99 6.68
C ARG A 217 -39.09 37.50 6.26
N ASP A 218 -40.04 36.60 6.07
CA ASP A 218 -41.45 36.93 6.28
C ASP A 218 -41.71 36.91 7.78
N PRO A 219 -42.22 37.99 8.39
CA PRO A 219 -42.71 37.96 9.76
C PRO A 219 -44.15 37.44 9.81
N LEU A 220 -44.34 36.34 10.54
CA LEU A 220 -45.65 35.93 11.07
C LEU A 220 -46.07 36.91 12.18
N HIS A 221 -47.21 37.58 12.04
CA HIS A 221 -48.38 37.33 12.90
C HIS A 221 -49.58 38.24 12.55
N PRO A 222 -50.83 37.77 12.79
CA PRO A 222 -52.05 38.49 12.48
C PRO A 222 -52.50 39.35 13.67
N HIS A 223 -52.93 40.59 13.41
CA HIS A 223 -53.82 41.30 14.33
C HIS A 223 -54.74 42.23 13.53
N ARG A 224 -56.05 41.92 13.62
CA ARG A 224 -57.17 42.82 13.37
C ARG A 224 -57.26 43.79 14.54
N GLU A 225 -57.28 45.09 14.27
CA GLU A 225 -57.93 46.12 15.10
C GLU A 225 -58.54 47.14 14.12
N HIS A 226 -59.87 47.19 14.03
CA HIS A 226 -60.70 48.27 14.60
C HIS A 226 -60.48 49.63 13.92
N PHE A 227 -61.31 49.89 12.90
CA PHE A 227 -61.64 51.25 12.46
C PHE A 227 -62.76 51.81 13.36
N PRO A 228 -62.61 53.01 13.94
CA PRO A 228 -63.74 53.74 14.48
C PRO A 228 -64.45 54.52 13.36
N GLY A 229 -65.78 54.43 13.31
CA GLY A 229 -66.59 55.47 12.68
C GLY A 229 -66.47 56.79 13.47
N PRO A 230 -66.85 57.93 12.88
CA PRO A 230 -68.25 58.33 12.98
C PRO A 230 -68.83 59.01 11.73
N GLN A 231 -70.16 58.90 11.63
CA GLN A 231 -71.07 59.70 10.80
C GLN A 231 -71.14 61.18 11.25
N PRO A 232 -72.09 62.02 10.77
CA PRO A 232 -72.48 62.39 9.40
C PRO A 232 -72.38 63.92 9.20
N LYS A 233 -72.55 64.39 7.95
CA LYS A 233 -73.34 65.59 7.59
C LYS A 233 -73.66 65.55 6.11
#